data_AF-A0A2M9H190-F1
#
_entry.id   AF-A0A2M9H190-F1
#
_cell.length_a   1.000
_cell.length_b   1.000
_cell.length_c   1.000
_cell.angle_alpha   90.00
_cell.angle_beta   90.00
_cell.angle_gamma   90.00
#
_symmetry.space_group_name_H-M   'P 1'
#
loop_
_entity.id
_entity.type
_entity.pdbx_description
1 polymer ?
#
loop_
_entity_poly.entity_id
_entity_poly.type
_entity_poly.pdbx_seq_one_letter_code
_entity_poly.pdbx_strand_id
1 'polypeptide(L)'
;MPSIRNQALSLRARTNLGKSESAQGVATERLSSGLRINHAADDAAGQAITRHFTAQIRGQHQAARNANDGISLAQTIEGALGEMTHSLQRIRELAVQSQNSTNSLEDLQAIQVEIDQYLGEIERISHQTRFNHLNVLAEDVNLPIQIGMHDGDTLDINTRALNTKTLNLDHIDVVHDPRLGASTDKTVIATRTETAPPRSRRPPQRRPQWPRRHLRPSRSH
;
A
#
# COMPACT_ATOMS: atom_id res chain seq x y z
N MET A 1 -22.85 49.86 -80.39
CA MET A 1 -23.62 48.94 -79.53
C MET A 1 -22.66 48.27 -78.56
N PRO A 2 -22.76 48.50 -77.24
CA PRO A 2 -21.80 47.94 -76.30
C PRO A 2 -21.99 46.42 -76.26
N SER A 3 -20.97 45.71 -76.71
CA SER A 3 -20.83 44.25 -76.59
C SER A 3 -21.02 43.81 -75.13
N ILE A 4 -21.91 42.84 -74.93
CA ILE A 4 -21.95 41.83 -73.87
C ILE A 4 -21.06 42.16 -72.65
N ARG A 5 -21.47 43.18 -71.88
CA ARG A 5 -20.85 43.56 -70.59
C ARG A 5 -21.70 43.14 -69.39
N ASN A 6 -22.67 42.25 -69.60
CA ASN A 6 -23.56 41.67 -68.58
C ASN A 6 -23.04 40.32 -68.06
N GLN A 7 -22.40 39.50 -68.90
CA GLN A 7 -21.96 38.15 -68.52
C GLN A 7 -20.92 38.16 -67.38
N ALA A 8 -20.05 39.18 -67.32
CA ALA A 8 -19.08 39.31 -66.23
C ALA A 8 -19.73 39.70 -64.88
N LEU A 9 -20.76 40.55 -64.90
CA LEU A 9 -21.51 40.95 -63.70
C LEU A 9 -22.36 39.80 -63.17
N SER A 10 -23.07 39.09 -64.07
CA SER A 10 -23.88 37.91 -63.70
C SER A 10 -23.03 36.70 -63.26
N LEU A 11 -21.87 36.46 -63.87
CA LEU A 11 -20.95 35.40 -63.43
C LEU A 11 -20.36 35.69 -62.04
N ARG A 12 -20.02 36.96 -61.76
CA ARG A 12 -19.60 37.38 -60.41
C ARG A 12 -20.73 37.22 -59.39
N ALA A 13 -21.97 37.58 -59.75
CA ALA A 13 -23.13 37.36 -58.90
C ALA A 13 -23.34 35.87 -58.58
N ARG A 14 -23.24 34.99 -59.59
CA ARG A 14 -23.34 33.52 -59.40
C ARG A 14 -22.21 32.95 -58.54
N THR A 15 -20.96 33.42 -58.73
CA THR A 15 -19.81 33.00 -57.93
C THR A 15 -19.96 33.42 -56.47
N ASN A 16 -20.46 34.64 -56.22
CA ASN A 16 -20.71 35.13 -54.87
C ASN A 16 -21.89 34.40 -54.22
N LEU A 17 -22.96 34.10 -54.97
CA LEU A 17 -24.07 33.27 -54.48
C LEU A 17 -23.59 31.88 -54.05
N GLY A 18 -22.77 31.19 -54.87
CA GLY A 18 -22.20 29.89 -54.50
C GLY A 18 -21.32 29.95 -53.23
N LYS A 19 -20.58 31.06 -53.02
CA LYS A 19 -19.84 31.29 -51.77
C LYS A 19 -20.79 31.49 -50.58
N SER A 20 -21.88 32.24 -50.75
CA SER A 20 -22.89 32.46 -49.72
C SER A 20 -23.63 31.17 -49.35
N GLU A 21 -24.00 30.35 -50.33
CA GLU A 21 -24.61 29.04 -50.10
C GLU A 21 -23.67 28.10 -49.33
N SER A 22 -22.39 28.07 -49.69
CA SER A 22 -21.38 27.28 -48.97
C SER A 22 -21.18 27.78 -47.53
N ALA A 23 -21.07 29.09 -47.32
CA ALA A 23 -20.95 29.68 -45.99
C ALA A 23 -22.20 29.42 -45.12
N GLN A 24 -23.40 29.46 -45.72
CA GLN A 24 -24.64 29.11 -45.04
C GLN A 24 -24.66 27.64 -44.63
N GLY A 25 -24.21 26.73 -45.50
CA GLY A 25 -24.08 25.30 -45.15
C GLY A 25 -23.20 25.06 -43.93
N VAL A 26 -22.02 25.68 -43.89
CA VAL A 26 -21.10 25.61 -42.73
C VAL A 26 -21.73 26.21 -41.48
N ALA A 27 -22.45 27.33 -41.59
CA ALA A 27 -23.13 27.94 -40.46
C ALA A 27 -24.24 27.03 -39.90
N THR A 28 -25.04 26.40 -40.76
CA THR A 28 -26.05 25.42 -40.36
C THR A 28 -25.43 24.20 -39.68
N GLU A 29 -24.31 23.68 -40.18
CA GLU A 29 -23.59 22.57 -39.56
C GLU A 29 -23.08 22.93 -38.16
N ARG A 30 -22.48 24.11 -37.99
CA ARG A 30 -22.00 24.61 -36.69
C ARG A 30 -23.14 24.83 -35.70
N LEU A 31 -24.28 25.32 -36.16
CA LEU A 31 -25.48 25.45 -35.34
C LEU A 31 -26.02 24.09 -34.91
N SER A 32 -26.04 23.11 -35.82
CA SER A 32 -26.53 21.77 -35.53
C SER A 32 -25.61 20.97 -34.61
N SER A 33 -24.28 21.16 -34.71
CA SER A 33 -23.30 20.48 -33.86
C SER A 33 -23.01 21.22 -32.56
N GLY A 34 -23.24 22.53 -32.52
CA GLY A 34 -22.81 23.42 -31.44
C GLY A 34 -21.29 23.62 -31.36
N LEU A 35 -20.52 23.04 -32.29
CA LEU A 35 -19.06 23.11 -32.32
C LEU A 35 -18.60 24.12 -33.36
N ARG A 36 -17.65 24.98 -32.98
CA ARG A 36 -17.01 25.93 -33.93
C ARG A 36 -16.10 25.22 -34.95
N ILE A 37 -15.47 24.12 -34.55
CA ILE A 37 -14.54 23.35 -35.37
C ILE A 37 -15.21 22.01 -35.70
N ASN A 38 -15.85 21.93 -36.87
CA ASN A 38 -16.49 20.70 -37.36
C ASN A 38 -15.59 19.92 -38.35
N HIS A 39 -14.70 20.60 -39.07
CA HIS A 39 -13.87 20.00 -40.11
C HIS A 39 -12.38 20.19 -39.82
N ALA A 40 -11.61 19.11 -40.02
CA ALA A 40 -10.15 19.10 -39.92
C ALA A 40 -9.48 20.03 -40.93
N ALA A 41 -10.12 20.23 -42.07
CA ALA A 41 -9.60 20.99 -43.20
C ALA A 41 -9.58 22.50 -42.96
N ASP A 42 -10.48 23.01 -42.11
CA ASP A 42 -10.61 24.46 -41.85
C ASP A 42 -9.66 24.96 -40.76
N ASP A 43 -9.36 24.12 -39.76
CA ASP A 43 -8.43 24.43 -38.66
C ASP A 43 -7.81 23.15 -38.08
N ALA A 44 -6.77 22.65 -38.77
CA ALA A 44 -6.08 21.42 -38.38
C ALA A 44 -5.42 21.53 -36.99
N ALA A 45 -4.89 22.71 -36.63
CA ALA A 45 -4.26 22.96 -35.35
C ALA A 45 -5.28 23.02 -34.20
N GLY A 46 -6.38 23.75 -34.39
CA GLY A 46 -7.48 23.82 -33.42
C GLY A 46 -8.12 22.44 -33.20
N GLN A 47 -8.35 21.66 -34.25
CA GLN A 47 -8.87 20.31 -34.11
C GLN A 47 -7.88 19.37 -33.40
N ALA A 48 -6.58 19.48 -33.67
CA ALA A 48 -5.55 18.69 -32.97
C ALA A 48 -5.56 18.98 -31.46
N ILE A 49 -5.64 20.25 -31.06
CA ILE A 49 -5.73 20.66 -29.65
C ILE A 49 -7.02 20.15 -29.01
N THR A 50 -8.18 20.29 -29.68
CA THR A 50 -9.45 19.78 -29.15
C THR A 50 -9.44 18.26 -28.98
N ARG A 51 -8.86 17.52 -29.94
CA ARG A 51 -8.69 16.05 -29.81
C ARG A 51 -7.76 15.69 -28.67
N HIS A 52 -6.67 16.44 -28.49
CA HIS A 52 -5.77 16.26 -27.37
C HIS A 52 -6.52 16.45 -26.04
N PHE A 53 -7.19 17.58 -25.83
CA PHE A 53 -7.99 17.80 -24.61
C PHE A 53 -9.11 16.78 -24.43
N THR A 54 -9.76 16.34 -25.52
CA THR A 54 -10.78 15.28 -25.45
C THR A 54 -10.17 13.96 -24.95
N ALA A 55 -8.97 13.61 -25.42
CA ALA A 55 -8.24 12.45 -24.93
C ALA A 55 -7.84 12.63 -23.45
N GLN A 56 -7.35 13.81 -23.05
CA GLN A 56 -7.03 14.13 -21.67
C GLN A 56 -8.25 13.96 -20.75
N ILE A 57 -9.39 14.55 -21.12
CA ILE A 57 -10.65 14.46 -20.37
C ILE A 57 -11.09 13.00 -20.22
N ARG A 58 -11.04 12.22 -21.30
CA ARG A 58 -11.36 10.78 -21.25
C ARG A 58 -10.40 10.00 -20.33
N GLY A 59 -9.10 10.31 -20.40
CA GLY A 59 -8.08 9.76 -19.52
C GLY A 59 -8.35 10.08 -18.05
N GLN A 60 -8.62 11.35 -17.74
CA GLN A 60 -8.98 11.80 -16.39
C GLN A 60 -10.27 11.16 -15.87
N HIS A 61 -11.28 10.98 -16.72
CA HIS A 61 -12.50 10.25 -16.31
C HIS A 61 -12.22 8.78 -15.98
N GLN A 62 -11.32 8.12 -16.71
CA GLN A 62 -10.92 6.75 -16.36
C GLN A 62 -10.08 6.75 -15.07
N ALA A 63 -9.15 7.67 -14.93
CA ALA A 63 -8.35 7.81 -13.72
C ALA A 63 -9.20 8.06 -12.47
N ALA A 64 -10.26 8.87 -12.58
CA ALA A 64 -11.22 9.06 -11.50
C ALA A 64 -11.96 7.76 -11.14
N ARG A 65 -12.31 6.92 -12.11
CA ARG A 65 -12.88 5.58 -11.83
C ARG A 65 -11.87 4.69 -11.12
N ASN A 66 -10.65 4.62 -11.64
CA ASN A 66 -9.57 3.84 -11.01
C ASN A 66 -9.30 4.30 -9.55
N ALA A 67 -9.34 5.60 -9.29
CA ALA A 67 -9.17 6.15 -7.95
C ALA A 67 -10.32 5.71 -7.01
N ASN A 68 -11.57 5.68 -7.50
CA ASN A 68 -12.69 5.16 -6.72
C ASN A 68 -12.56 3.66 -6.44
N ASP A 69 -12.01 2.88 -7.38
CA ASP A 69 -11.69 1.47 -7.14
C ASP A 69 -10.60 1.32 -6.06
N GLY A 70 -9.57 2.17 -6.10
CA GLY A 70 -8.53 2.25 -5.06
C GLY A 70 -9.09 2.61 -3.68
N ILE A 71 -10.04 3.54 -3.62
CA ILE A 71 -10.75 3.89 -2.37
C ILE A 71 -11.55 2.69 -1.86
N SER A 72 -12.30 2.02 -2.74
CA SER A 72 -13.12 0.85 -2.37
C SER A 72 -12.25 -0.30 -1.85
N LEU A 73 -11.09 -0.52 -2.48
CA LEU A 73 -10.07 -1.46 -2.04
C LEU A 73 -9.57 -1.10 -0.63
N ALA A 74 -9.17 0.16 -0.42
CA ALA A 74 -8.67 0.62 0.88
C ALA A 74 -9.71 0.48 1.99
N GLN A 75 -10.98 0.79 1.71
CA GLN A 75 -12.08 0.63 2.68
C GLN A 75 -12.34 -0.84 3.02
N THR A 76 -12.23 -1.75 2.05
CA THR A 76 -12.36 -3.19 2.28
C THR A 76 -11.24 -3.68 3.19
N ILE A 77 -10.01 -3.23 2.92
CA ILE A 77 -8.84 -3.52 3.77
C ILE A 77 -9.05 -2.95 5.18
N GLU A 78 -9.45 -1.69 5.30
CA GLU A 78 -9.67 -1.02 6.59
C GLU A 78 -10.72 -1.74 7.44
N GLY A 79 -11.84 -2.16 6.86
CA GLY A 79 -12.85 -2.95 7.54
C GLY A 79 -12.30 -4.29 8.08
N ALA A 80 -11.55 -5.02 7.25
CA ALA A 80 -10.92 -6.27 7.66
C ALA A 80 -9.87 -6.07 8.78
N LEU A 81 -9.07 -5.01 8.71
CA LEU A 81 -8.11 -4.65 9.76
C LEU A 81 -8.79 -4.24 11.07
N GLY A 82 -9.97 -3.61 11.00
CA GLY A 82 -10.81 -3.32 12.16
C GLY A 82 -11.19 -4.58 12.93
N GLU A 83 -11.68 -5.59 12.21
CA GLU A 83 -12.06 -6.89 12.81
C GLU A 83 -10.87 -7.67 13.37
N MET A 84 -9.73 -7.65 12.67
CA MET A 84 -8.47 -8.20 13.20
C MET A 84 -8.04 -7.48 14.49
N THR A 85 -8.15 -6.16 14.52
CA THR A 85 -7.80 -5.35 15.71
C THR A 85 -8.68 -5.69 16.90
N HIS A 86 -9.99 -5.87 16.67
CA HIS A 86 -10.93 -6.30 17.71
C HIS A 86 -10.56 -7.70 18.26
N SER A 87 -10.25 -8.65 17.37
CA SER A 87 -9.80 -10.00 17.77
C SER A 87 -8.51 -9.97 18.60
N LEU A 88 -7.54 -9.13 18.22
CA LEU A 88 -6.30 -8.94 18.96
C LEU A 88 -6.51 -8.30 20.33
N GLN A 89 -7.42 -7.34 20.44
CA GLN A 89 -7.78 -6.74 21.73
C GLN A 89 -8.40 -7.79 22.66
N ARG A 90 -9.26 -8.66 22.12
CA ARG A 90 -9.85 -9.75 22.90
C ARG A 90 -8.83 -10.79 23.36
N ILE A 91 -7.90 -11.19 22.48
CA ILE A 91 -6.77 -12.05 22.86
C ILE A 91 -5.96 -11.41 24.00
N ARG A 92 -5.74 -10.09 23.95
CA ARG A 92 -5.03 -9.37 25.01
C ARG A 92 -5.78 -9.39 26.34
N GLU A 93 -7.09 -9.20 26.33
CA GLU A 93 -7.92 -9.30 27.54
C GLU A 93 -7.82 -10.70 28.17
N LEU A 94 -7.94 -11.74 27.35
CA LEU A 94 -7.82 -13.13 27.76
C LEU A 94 -6.43 -13.47 28.30
N ALA A 95 -5.39 -12.94 27.66
CA ALA A 95 -4.02 -13.09 28.12
C ALA A 95 -3.77 -12.39 29.46
N VAL A 96 -4.46 -11.29 29.77
CA VAL A 96 -4.40 -10.65 31.10
C VAL A 96 -5.21 -11.45 32.13
N GLN A 97 -6.38 -11.94 31.74
CA GLN A 97 -7.24 -12.78 32.59
C GLN A 97 -6.51 -14.05 33.04
N SER A 98 -5.74 -14.68 32.15
CA SER A 98 -5.00 -15.91 32.45
C SER A 98 -3.87 -15.72 33.47
N GLN A 99 -3.33 -14.50 33.62
CA GLN A 99 -2.25 -14.20 34.59
C GLN A 99 -2.73 -14.22 36.05
N ASN A 100 -4.04 -14.33 36.31
CA ASN A 100 -4.53 -14.37 37.67
C ASN A 100 -4.22 -15.72 38.33
N SER A 101 -3.44 -15.71 39.42
CA SER A 101 -2.97 -16.92 40.12
C SER A 101 -4.07 -17.79 40.73
N THR A 102 -5.32 -17.33 40.76
CA THR A 102 -6.47 -18.09 41.27
C THR A 102 -7.15 -18.97 40.21
N ASN A 103 -6.78 -18.85 38.94
CA ASN A 103 -7.36 -19.67 37.86
C ASN A 103 -6.96 -21.14 38.03
N SER A 104 -7.90 -22.06 37.78
CA SER A 104 -7.60 -23.49 37.68
C SER A 104 -6.95 -23.83 36.33
N LEU A 105 -6.41 -25.04 36.19
CA LEU A 105 -5.86 -25.50 34.91
C LEU A 105 -6.97 -25.62 33.86
N GLU A 106 -8.15 -26.08 34.26
CA GLU A 106 -9.34 -26.16 33.42
C GLU A 106 -9.76 -24.77 32.92
N ASP A 107 -9.70 -23.74 33.77
CA ASP A 107 -10.00 -22.36 33.37
C ASP A 107 -8.97 -21.83 32.35
N LEU A 108 -7.68 -22.10 32.56
CA LEU A 108 -6.63 -21.69 31.62
C LEU A 108 -6.77 -22.38 30.26
N GLN A 109 -7.17 -23.66 30.25
CA GLN A 109 -7.47 -24.39 29.01
C GLN A 109 -8.67 -23.79 28.28
N ALA A 110 -9.74 -23.42 29.00
CA ALA A 110 -10.90 -22.77 28.40
C ALA A 110 -10.53 -21.40 27.79
N ILE A 111 -9.71 -20.61 28.49
CA ILE A 111 -9.19 -19.33 27.97
C ILE A 111 -8.34 -19.56 26.72
N GLN A 112 -7.47 -20.59 26.70
CA GLN A 112 -6.66 -20.91 25.53
C GLN A 112 -7.52 -21.29 24.32
N VAL A 113 -8.57 -22.09 24.51
CA VAL A 113 -9.52 -22.42 23.42
C VAL A 113 -10.16 -21.16 22.86
N GLU A 114 -10.51 -20.18 23.71
CA GLU A 114 -11.07 -18.91 23.26
C GLU A 114 -10.04 -18.07 22.48
N ILE A 115 -8.77 -18.03 22.95
CA ILE A 115 -7.65 -17.42 22.22
C ILE A 115 -7.47 -18.06 20.84
N ASP A 116 -7.47 -19.40 20.77
CA ASP A 116 -7.28 -20.14 19.52
C ASP A 116 -8.41 -19.85 18.52
N GLN A 117 -9.64 -19.63 18.99
CA GLN A 117 -10.76 -19.19 18.14
C GLN A 117 -10.50 -17.82 17.52
N TYR A 118 -10.02 -16.85 18.31
CA TYR A 118 -9.68 -15.52 17.78
C TYR A 118 -8.46 -15.55 16.86
N LEU A 119 -7.47 -16.40 17.12
CA LEU A 119 -6.35 -16.62 16.20
C LEU A 119 -6.81 -17.23 14.88
N GLY A 120 -7.73 -18.20 14.93
CA GLY A 120 -8.37 -18.78 13.76
C GLY A 120 -9.18 -17.75 12.96
N GLU A 121 -9.85 -16.82 13.64
CA GLU A 121 -10.57 -15.73 13.00
C GLU A 121 -9.61 -14.75 12.28
N ILE A 122 -8.47 -14.42 12.87
CA ILE A 122 -7.44 -13.61 12.21
C ILE A 122 -6.93 -14.31 10.93
N GLU A 123 -6.63 -15.61 10.97
CA GLU A 123 -6.28 -16.39 9.78
C GLU A 123 -7.39 -16.37 8.73
N ARG A 124 -8.65 -16.54 9.16
CA ARG A 124 -9.81 -16.51 8.28
C ARG A 124 -9.92 -15.15 7.57
N ILE A 125 -9.85 -14.05 8.29
CA ILE A 125 -9.92 -12.70 7.72
C ILE A 125 -8.75 -12.49 6.75
N SER A 126 -7.54 -12.92 7.11
CA SER A 126 -6.36 -12.85 6.22
C SER A 126 -6.59 -13.53 4.87
N HIS A 127 -7.08 -14.76 4.90
CA HIS A 127 -7.25 -15.61 3.71
C HIS A 127 -8.52 -15.35 2.91
N GLN A 128 -9.56 -14.79 3.54
CA GLN A 128 -10.87 -14.58 2.92
C GLN A 128 -11.12 -13.14 2.49
N THR A 129 -10.32 -12.16 2.94
CA THR A 129 -10.45 -10.76 2.51
C THR A 129 -9.97 -10.62 1.06
N ARG A 130 -10.94 -10.39 0.16
CA ARG A 130 -10.71 -10.31 -1.28
C ARG A 130 -11.27 -9.03 -1.87
N PHE A 131 -10.54 -8.47 -2.82
CA PHE A 131 -11.01 -7.40 -3.68
C PHE A 131 -10.72 -7.76 -5.13
N ASN A 132 -11.73 -7.80 -5.99
CA ASN A 132 -11.59 -8.18 -7.41
C ASN A 132 -10.76 -9.46 -7.64
N HIS A 133 -10.99 -10.49 -6.81
CA HIS A 133 -10.28 -11.79 -6.82
C HIS A 133 -8.84 -11.79 -6.30
N LEU A 134 -8.32 -10.65 -5.85
CA LEU A 134 -7.00 -10.56 -5.21
C LEU A 134 -7.16 -10.71 -3.69
N ASN A 135 -6.32 -11.54 -3.08
CA ASN A 135 -6.24 -11.64 -1.61
C ASN A 135 -5.33 -10.51 -1.11
N VAL A 136 -5.91 -9.51 -0.47
CA VAL A 136 -5.20 -8.26 -0.17
C VAL A 136 -4.41 -8.31 1.13
N LEU A 137 -4.68 -9.29 2.00
CA LEU A 137 -4.02 -9.44 3.31
C LEU A 137 -3.22 -10.74 3.48
N ALA A 138 -3.28 -11.66 2.50
CA ALA A 138 -2.61 -12.96 2.60
C ALA A 138 -1.12 -12.90 2.20
N GLU A 139 -0.74 -11.93 1.37
CA GLU A 139 0.61 -11.76 0.86
C GLU A 139 0.96 -10.26 0.76
N ASP A 140 2.25 -9.95 0.65
CA ASP A 140 2.71 -8.59 0.39
C ASP A 140 2.44 -8.24 -1.08
N VAL A 141 1.52 -7.31 -1.34
CA VAL A 141 1.18 -6.89 -2.70
C VAL A 141 1.38 -5.38 -2.84
N ASN A 142 2.08 -4.98 -3.90
CA ASN A 142 2.06 -3.59 -4.36
C ASN A 142 1.02 -3.46 -5.49
N LEU A 143 0.02 -2.61 -5.29
CA LEU A 143 -1.05 -2.34 -6.24
C LEU A 143 -0.94 -0.89 -6.75
N PRO A 144 -0.27 -0.67 -7.90
CA PRO A 144 -0.20 0.66 -8.50
C PRO A 144 -1.54 1.02 -9.14
N ILE A 145 -2.17 2.08 -8.67
CA ILE A 145 -3.42 2.60 -9.22
C ILE A 145 -3.13 3.82 -10.09
N GLN A 146 -3.41 3.74 -11.39
CA GLN A 146 -3.25 4.86 -12.32
C GLN A 146 -4.31 5.93 -12.05
N ILE A 147 -3.89 7.07 -11.50
CA ILE A 147 -4.75 8.20 -11.10
C ILE A 147 -4.54 9.46 -11.95
N GLY A 148 -3.62 9.43 -12.91
CA GLY A 148 -3.43 10.48 -13.89
C GLY A 148 -3.59 10.02 -15.33
N MET A 149 -3.34 10.94 -16.26
CA MET A 149 -3.47 10.72 -17.70
C MET A 149 -2.15 10.34 -18.39
N HIS A 150 -1.01 10.50 -17.70
CA HIS A 150 0.30 10.13 -18.23
C HIS A 150 0.80 8.83 -17.61
N ASP A 151 1.61 8.09 -18.36
CA ASP A 151 2.26 6.90 -17.85
C ASP A 151 3.11 7.23 -16.62
N GLY A 152 2.91 6.47 -15.53
CA GLY A 152 3.62 6.69 -14.27
C GLY A 152 2.91 7.63 -13.29
N ASP A 153 1.78 8.23 -13.65
CA ASP A 153 0.91 8.94 -12.69
C ASP A 153 0.13 7.92 -11.83
N THR A 154 0.85 7.11 -11.04
CA THR A 154 0.30 6.06 -10.19
C THR A 154 0.32 6.42 -8.70
N LEU A 155 -0.65 5.91 -7.97
CA LEU A 155 -0.67 5.86 -6.51
C LEU A 155 -0.53 4.40 -6.08
N ASP A 156 0.55 4.10 -5.38
CA ASP A 156 0.86 2.74 -4.94
C ASP A 156 0.18 2.44 -3.60
N ILE A 157 -0.69 1.42 -3.59
CA ILE A 157 -1.27 0.86 -2.37
C ILE A 157 -0.47 -0.39 -2.02
N ASN A 158 0.27 -0.31 -0.92
CA ASN A 158 1.07 -1.43 -0.42
C ASN A 158 0.31 -2.15 0.68
N THR A 159 0.03 -3.43 0.48
CA THR A 159 -0.49 -4.31 1.52
C THR A 159 0.61 -5.20 2.06
N ARG A 160 0.41 -5.67 3.29
CA ARG A 160 1.30 -6.63 3.92
C ARG A 160 0.54 -7.91 4.26
N ALA A 161 1.25 -9.03 4.23
CA ALA A 161 0.78 -10.29 4.73
C ALA A 161 0.52 -10.18 6.24
N LEU A 162 -0.74 -10.34 6.65
CA LEU A 162 -1.16 -10.31 8.04
C LEU A 162 -1.80 -11.64 8.38
N ASN A 163 -1.03 -12.53 9.00
CA ASN A 163 -1.48 -13.82 9.52
C ASN A 163 -0.86 -14.05 10.90
N THR A 164 -1.21 -15.14 11.57
CA THR A 164 -0.70 -15.44 12.92
C THR A 164 0.81 -15.57 12.95
N LYS A 165 1.46 -15.99 11.86
CA LYS A 165 2.92 -16.10 11.78
C LYS A 165 3.59 -14.74 11.59
N THR A 166 3.08 -13.90 10.70
CA THR A 166 3.67 -12.56 10.44
C THR A 166 3.44 -11.60 11.61
N LEU A 167 2.35 -11.80 12.36
CA LEU A 167 2.07 -11.11 13.62
C LEU A 167 2.74 -11.76 14.84
N ASN A 168 3.40 -12.91 14.67
CA ASN A 168 4.08 -13.66 15.73
C ASN A 168 3.13 -14.00 16.90
N LEU A 169 2.00 -14.63 16.60
CA LEU A 169 0.94 -15.01 17.53
C LEU A 169 0.76 -16.53 17.64
N ASP A 170 1.48 -17.31 16.82
CA ASP A 170 1.44 -18.78 16.77
C ASP A 170 1.96 -19.46 18.04
N HIS A 171 2.64 -18.69 18.89
CA HIS A 171 3.21 -19.15 20.14
C HIS A 171 2.45 -18.63 21.38
N ILE A 172 1.24 -18.10 21.25
CA ILE A 172 0.48 -17.70 22.44
C ILE A 172 -0.04 -18.94 23.16
N ASP A 173 0.58 -19.25 24.30
CA ASP A 173 0.16 -20.31 25.22
C ASP A 173 -0.01 -19.74 26.64
N VAL A 174 -1.24 -19.72 27.12
CA VAL A 174 -1.59 -19.24 28.46
C VAL A 174 -1.72 -20.37 29.49
N VAL A 175 -1.61 -21.63 29.07
CA VAL A 175 -1.67 -22.79 29.95
C VAL A 175 -0.30 -22.99 30.60
N HIS A 176 0.04 -22.12 31.55
CA HIS A 176 1.21 -22.27 32.39
C HIS A 176 0.83 -22.92 33.72
N ASP A 177 1.27 -24.15 33.96
CA ASP A 177 1.24 -24.74 35.31
C ASP A 177 2.62 -24.54 35.99
N PRO A 178 2.73 -23.68 37.03
CA PRO A 178 3.96 -23.50 37.78
C PRO A 178 4.46 -24.77 38.50
N ARG A 179 3.62 -25.81 38.62
CA ARG A 179 3.95 -27.09 39.28
C ARG A 179 4.50 -28.15 38.34
N LEU A 180 4.32 -28.01 37.02
CA LEU A 180 4.68 -29.03 36.03
C LEU A 180 6.09 -28.92 35.46
N GLY A 181 6.88 -27.90 35.84
CA GLY A 181 8.33 -27.91 35.65
C GLY A 181 8.81 -28.22 34.23
N ALA A 182 8.25 -27.57 33.20
CA ALA A 182 8.92 -27.23 31.94
C ALA A 182 7.93 -26.47 31.07
N SER A 183 8.16 -25.18 30.90
CA SER A 183 7.74 -24.45 29.72
C SER A 183 8.34 -25.17 28.52
N THR A 184 7.54 -25.89 27.75
CA THR A 184 7.82 -26.08 26.33
C THR A 184 7.62 -24.73 25.67
N ASP A 185 8.69 -23.95 25.77
CA ASP A 185 9.04 -22.71 25.08
C ASP A 185 8.00 -22.20 24.07
N LYS A 186 7.10 -21.35 24.58
CA LYS A 186 6.18 -20.48 23.84
C LYS A 186 5.89 -19.21 24.65
N THR A 187 6.89 -18.73 25.40
CA THR A 187 6.67 -17.65 26.35
C THR A 187 7.37 -16.36 25.90
N VAL A 188 6.57 -15.29 25.92
CA VAL A 188 6.93 -13.87 26.04
C VAL A 188 7.20 -13.13 24.73
N ILE A 189 6.26 -12.24 24.38
CA ILE A 189 6.52 -10.99 23.64
C ILE A 189 7.57 -10.21 24.45
N ALA A 190 8.84 -10.53 24.23
CA ALA A 190 9.94 -9.79 24.81
C ALA A 190 10.05 -8.46 24.08
N THR A 191 9.42 -7.42 24.63
CA THR A 191 9.92 -6.07 24.45
C THR A 191 11.38 -6.11 24.88
N ARG A 192 12.31 -6.02 23.92
CA ARG A 192 13.76 -6.01 24.17
C ARG A 192 14.10 -4.90 25.16
N THR A 193 14.21 -5.25 26.44
CA THR A 193 14.96 -4.44 27.39
C THR A 193 16.41 -4.88 27.25
N GLU A 194 17.15 -4.09 26.47
CA GLU A 194 18.59 -4.20 26.27
C GLU A 194 19.28 -4.39 27.63
N THR A 195 19.73 -5.61 27.90
CA THR A 195 20.48 -5.91 29.12
C THR A 195 21.91 -5.46 28.88
N ALA A 196 22.36 -4.45 29.63
CA ALA A 196 23.73 -3.94 29.56
C ALA A 196 24.76 -5.08 29.70
N PRO A 197 25.87 -5.06 28.94
CA PRO A 197 26.83 -6.16 28.94
C PRO A 197 27.47 -6.33 30.33
N PRO A 198 27.76 -7.59 30.74
CA PRO A 198 28.38 -7.85 32.04
C PRO A 198 29.76 -7.22 32.10
N ARG A 199 30.04 -6.45 33.16
CA ARG A 199 31.38 -5.93 33.45
C ARG A 199 32.36 -7.11 33.52
N SER A 200 33.28 -7.18 32.57
CA SER A 200 34.35 -8.18 32.53
C SER A 200 35.08 -8.22 33.88
N ARG A 201 35.01 -9.36 34.59
CA ARG A 201 35.87 -9.63 35.75
C ARG A 201 37.33 -9.58 35.27
N ARG A 202 38.09 -8.58 35.73
CA ARG A 202 39.54 -8.52 35.50
C ARG A 202 40.20 -9.79 36.06
N PRO A 203 41.04 -10.50 35.30
CA PRO A 203 41.80 -11.63 35.81
C PRO A 203 42.84 -11.15 36.85
N PRO A 204 43.25 -12.02 37.80
CA PRO A 204 44.21 -11.64 38.84
C PRO A 204 45.57 -11.29 38.23
N GLN A 205 46.10 -10.11 38.57
CA GLN A 205 47.43 -9.68 38.15
C GLN A 205 48.49 -10.63 38.75
N ARG A 206 49.22 -11.34 37.89
CA ARG A 206 50.44 -12.05 38.28
C ARG A 206 51.47 -11.02 38.74
N ARG A 207 51.93 -11.13 39.98
CA ARG A 207 53.03 -10.31 40.52
C ARG A 207 54.32 -10.55 39.70
N PRO A 208 55.09 -9.51 39.37
CA PRO A 208 56.36 -9.70 38.67
C PRO A 208 57.40 -10.32 39.60
N GLN A 209 57.94 -11.48 39.22
CA GLN A 209 59.13 -12.05 39.86
C GLN A 209 60.35 -11.25 39.40
N TRP A 210 61.05 -10.62 40.35
CA TRP A 210 62.36 -10.03 40.11
C TRP A 210 63.40 -11.14 39.95
N PRO A 211 64.35 -11.06 39.00
CA PRO A 211 65.39 -12.06 38.88
C PRO A 211 66.36 -11.97 40.07
N ARG A 212 66.56 -13.10 40.77
CA ARG A 212 67.58 -13.23 41.82
C ARG A 212 68.96 -13.02 41.21
N ARG A 213 69.60 -11.91 41.56
CA ARG A 213 70.99 -11.61 41.23
C ARG A 213 71.88 -12.59 42.00
N HIS A 214 72.43 -13.59 41.31
CA HIS A 214 73.48 -14.45 41.85
C HIS A 214 74.74 -13.60 42.10
N LEU A 215 75.12 -13.42 43.37
CA LEU A 215 76.46 -12.98 43.73
C LEU A 215 77.45 -14.11 43.41
N ARG A 216 78.34 -13.89 42.44
CA ARG A 216 79.61 -14.63 42.33
C ARG A 216 80.67 -13.88 43.14
N PRO A 217 81.47 -14.55 43.99
CA PRO A 217 82.68 -13.97 44.52
C PRO A 217 83.83 -14.21 43.53
N SER A 218 84.54 -13.16 43.13
CA SER A 218 85.81 -13.27 42.42
C SER A 218 86.93 -12.74 43.30
N ARG A 219 87.79 -13.65 43.73
CA ARG A 219 89.07 -13.42 44.42
C ARG A 219 90.11 -12.88 43.44
N SER A 220 90.90 -11.94 43.94
CA SER A 220 92.34 -11.69 43.68
C SER A 220 93.07 -12.50 42.59
N HIS A 221 93.60 -11.80 41.59
CA HIS A 221 95.05 -11.56 41.44
C HIS A 221 95.30 -10.30 40.59
#